data_AF-A0A6A3N1B9-F1
#
_entry.id   AF-A0A6A3N1B9-F1
#
_cell.length_a   1.000
_cell.length_b   1.000
_cell.length_c   1.000
_cell.angle_alpha   90.00
_cell.angle_beta   90.00
_cell.angle_gamma   90.00
#
_symmetry.space_group_name_H-M   'P 1'
#
loop_
_entity.id
_entity.type
_entity.pdbx_description
1 polymer ?
#
loop_
_entity_poly.entity_id
_entity_poly.type
_entity_poly.pdbx_seq_one_letter_code
_entity_poly.pdbx_strand_id
1 'polypeptide(L)'
;MLKRVAEPAGATPDLTSHSFRRGGAQHANGDDRLAAQWIFDRGAWDMTKTNKAFAYIINTAREDRKVARVLSGWAADDVPAMVDVAALDHASRERL
;
A
#
# COMPACT_ATOMS: atom_id res chain seq x y z
N MET A 1 4.88 24.27 11.89
CA MET A 1 4.31 22.99 12.35
C MET A 1 4.99 21.80 11.69
N LEU A 2 5.06 21.74 10.35
CA LEU A 2 5.67 20.61 9.61
C LEU A 2 7.16 20.38 9.91
N LYS A 3 8.01 21.42 9.93
CA LYS A 3 9.46 21.29 10.21
C LYS A 3 9.78 20.52 11.49
N ARG A 4 8.99 20.76 12.55
CA ARG A 4 9.14 20.09 13.86
C ARG A 4 8.90 18.57 13.82
N VAL A 5 8.24 18.05 12.79
CA VAL A 5 7.93 16.63 12.62
C VAL A 5 8.78 16.02 11.51
N ALA A 6 9.00 16.76 10.42
CA ALA A 6 9.74 16.29 9.25
C ALA A 6 11.24 16.09 9.54
N GLU A 7 11.88 17.03 10.25
CA GLU A 7 13.32 16.95 10.54
C GLU A 7 13.67 15.77 11.48
N PRO A 8 12.96 15.55 12.61
CA PRO A 8 13.21 14.37 13.45
C PRO A 8 12.89 13.03 12.79
N ALA A 9 11.98 13.02 11.81
CA ALA A 9 11.59 11.82 11.07
C ALA A 9 12.56 11.49 9.92
N GLY A 10 13.63 12.28 9.71
CA GLY A 10 14.56 12.12 8.59
C GLY A 10 13.90 12.33 7.22
N ALA A 11 12.80 13.07 7.18
CA ALA A 11 12.02 13.26 5.97
C ALA A 11 12.66 14.34 5.08
N THR A 12 12.53 14.20 3.75
CA THR A 12 13.15 15.13 2.80
C THR A 12 12.70 16.58 3.03
N PRO A 13 13.62 17.57 2.91
CA PRO A 13 13.33 18.97 3.20
C PRO A 13 12.25 19.58 2.29
N ASP A 14 11.99 18.95 1.14
CA ASP A 14 11.07 19.43 0.11
C ASP A 14 9.62 18.97 0.34
N LEU A 15 9.37 18.23 1.43
CA LEU A 15 8.04 17.75 1.76
C LEU A 15 7.17 18.88 2.28
N THR A 16 5.91 18.88 1.84
CA THR A 16 4.90 19.84 2.29
C THR A 16 3.93 19.18 3.26
N SER A 17 3.09 19.97 3.93
CA SER A 17 2.02 19.45 4.79
C SER A 17 1.10 18.51 4.01
N HIS A 18 0.98 18.74 2.70
CA HIS A 18 0.22 17.89 1.80
C HIS A 18 0.87 16.52 1.60
N SER A 19 2.20 16.49 1.44
CA SER A 19 2.97 15.24 1.34
C SER A 19 2.79 14.37 2.59
N PHE A 20 2.81 14.98 3.77
CA PHE A 20 2.58 14.26 5.03
C PHE A 20 1.18 13.67 5.13
N ARG A 21 0.14 14.42 4.72
CA ARG A 21 -1.24 13.90 4.67
C ARG A 21 -1.37 12.73 3.71
N ARG A 22 -0.75 12.79 2.53
CA ARG A 22 -0.77 11.70 1.54
C ARG A 22 -0.05 10.46 2.06
N GLY A 23 1.20 10.61 2.49
CA GLY A 23 2.01 9.51 3.01
C GLY A 23 1.41 8.87 4.26
N GLY A 24 0.87 9.67 5.18
CA GLY A 24 0.20 9.16 6.38
C GLY A 24 -1.03 8.32 6.07
N ALA A 25 -1.84 8.71 5.09
CA ALA A 25 -2.98 7.91 4.67
C ALA A 25 -2.59 6.62 3.95
N GLN A 26 -1.55 6.66 3.10
CA GLN A 26 -0.99 5.46 2.45
C GLN A 26 -0.44 4.48 3.50
N HIS A 27 0.29 5.01 4.49
CA HIS A 27 0.85 4.20 5.56
C HIS A 27 -0.25 3.56 6.42
N ALA A 28 -1.27 4.32 6.82
CA ALA A 28 -2.41 3.79 7.58
C ALA A 28 -3.18 2.73 6.80
N ASN A 29 -3.34 2.88 5.48
CA ASN A 29 -3.98 1.86 4.64
C ASN A 29 -3.17 0.57 4.53
N GLY A 30 -1.86 0.66 4.76
CA GLY A 30 -0.97 -0.49 4.87
C GLY A 30 -1.10 -1.29 6.17
N ASP A 31 -1.93 -0.88 7.13
CA ASP A 31 -2.18 -1.65 8.35
C ASP A 31 -3.53 -2.39 8.23
N ASP A 32 -3.49 -3.72 8.14
CA ASP A 32 -4.69 -4.55 7.98
C ASP A 32 -5.63 -4.50 9.19
N ARG A 33 -5.19 -3.96 10.32
CA ARG A 33 -6.02 -3.76 11.51
C ARG A 33 -6.87 -2.49 11.44
N LEU A 34 -6.57 -1.59 10.50
CA LEU A 34 -7.29 -0.32 10.32
C LEU A 34 -8.26 -0.44 9.15
N ALA A 35 -9.56 -0.39 9.46
CA ALA A 35 -10.56 -0.29 8.39
C ALA A 35 -10.47 1.08 7.70
N ALA A 36 -10.63 1.09 6.38
CA ALA A 36 -10.53 2.30 5.56
C ALA A 36 -11.41 3.45 6.10
N GLN A 37 -12.60 3.15 6.63
CA GLN A 37 -13.50 4.13 7.24
C GLN A 37 -12.80 5.02 8.30
N TRP A 38 -11.96 4.44 9.16
CA TRP A 38 -11.20 5.21 10.16
C TRP A 38 -10.23 6.20 9.51
N ILE A 39 -9.66 5.85 8.35
CA ILE A 39 -8.77 6.72 7.58
C ILE A 39 -9.56 7.88 6.97
N PHE A 40 -10.75 7.61 6.43
CA PHE A 40 -11.65 8.65 5.91
C PHE A 40 -12.07 9.63 7.01
N ASP A 41 -12.52 9.12 8.16
CA ASP A 41 -12.99 9.93 9.29
C ASP A 41 -11.86 10.79 9.86
N ARG A 42 -10.68 10.21 10.12
CA ARG A 42 -9.51 10.94 10.64
C ARG A 42 -8.85 11.85 9.60
N GLY A 43 -9.02 11.54 8.32
CA GLY A 43 -8.57 12.36 7.19
C GLY A 43 -9.45 13.57 6.90
N ALA A 44 -10.61 13.66 7.55
CA ALA A 44 -11.68 14.62 7.28
C ALA A 44 -12.09 14.61 5.79
N TRP A 45 -12.17 13.41 5.22
CA TRP A 45 -12.57 13.19 3.84
C TRP A 45 -14.07 12.90 3.75
N ASP A 46 -14.85 13.95 3.52
CA ASP A 46 -16.28 13.84 3.23
C ASP A 46 -16.57 13.32 1.80
N MET A 47 -17.85 13.06 1.53
CA MET A 47 -18.33 12.54 0.25
C MET A 47 -18.03 13.42 -0.98
N THR A 48 -17.73 14.72 -0.77
CA THR A 48 -17.34 15.63 -1.86
C THR A 48 -15.86 15.52 -2.22
N LYS A 49 -15.05 14.88 -1.37
CA LYS A 49 -13.61 14.68 -1.53
C LYS A 49 -13.21 13.22 -1.73
N THR A 50 -14.18 12.31 -1.89
CA THR A 50 -13.96 10.86 -1.97
C THR A 50 -13.02 10.47 -3.11
N ASN A 51 -13.13 11.11 -4.29
CA ASN A 51 -12.23 10.83 -5.42
C ASN A 51 -10.76 11.10 -5.07
N LYS A 52 -10.47 12.14 -4.27
CA LYS A 52 -9.11 12.43 -3.82
C LYS A 52 -8.63 11.44 -2.76
N ALA A 53 -9.51 11.01 -1.86
CA ALA A 53 -9.20 9.99 -0.87
C ALA A 53 -8.88 8.64 -1.53
N PHE A 54 -9.67 8.21 -2.53
CA PHE A 54 -9.38 7.01 -3.31
C PHE A 54 -8.02 7.07 -4.01
N ALA A 55 -7.68 8.19 -4.63
CA ALA A 55 -6.38 8.38 -5.26
C ALA A 55 -5.20 8.31 -4.26
N TYR A 56 -5.45 8.54 -2.96
CA TYR A 56 -4.42 8.54 -1.93
C TYR A 56 -4.26 7.18 -1.29
N ILE A 57 -5.38 6.50 -1.05
CA ILE A 57 -5.44 5.23 -0.32
C ILE A 57 -5.17 4.03 -1.25
N ILE A 58 -5.76 4.01 -2.45
CA ILE A 58 -5.83 2.81 -3.29
C ILE A 58 -4.72 2.75 -4.35
N ASN A 59 -4.09 3.88 -4.70
CA ASN A 59 -3.04 3.92 -5.73
C ASN A 59 -1.65 3.55 -5.17
N THR A 60 -1.58 2.34 -4.63
CA THR A 60 -0.40 1.80 -3.94
C THR A 60 -0.17 0.38 -4.44
N ALA A 61 1.10 0.02 -4.68
CA ALA A 61 1.47 -1.27 -5.25
C ALA A 61 1.06 -2.47 -4.38
N ARG A 62 0.75 -2.26 -3.09
CA ARG A 62 0.21 -3.31 -2.22
C ARG A 62 -1.24 -3.63 -2.59
N GLU A 63 -2.06 -2.62 -2.75
CA GLU A 63 -3.49 -2.70 -3.07
C GLU A 63 -3.66 -3.29 -4.47
N ASP A 64 -2.82 -2.87 -5.43
CA ASP A 64 -2.76 -3.48 -6.76
C ASP A 64 -2.48 -4.99 -6.68
N ARG A 65 -1.54 -5.41 -5.83
CA ARG A 65 -1.24 -6.84 -5.61
C ARG A 65 -2.40 -7.57 -4.95
N LYS A 66 -3.07 -6.97 -3.97
CA LYS A 66 -4.26 -7.57 -3.33
C LYS A 66 -5.37 -7.79 -4.36
N VAL A 67 -5.64 -6.78 -5.20
CA VAL A 67 -6.64 -6.88 -6.28
C VAL A 67 -6.24 -7.96 -7.28
N ALA A 68 -5.00 -7.96 -7.75
CA ALA A 68 -4.51 -8.96 -8.70
C ALA A 68 -4.64 -10.40 -8.15
N ARG A 69 -4.36 -10.63 -6.86
CA ARG A 69 -4.54 -11.93 -6.20
C ARG A 69 -5.99 -12.38 -6.18
N VAL A 70 -6.90 -11.50 -5.73
CA VAL A 70 -8.33 -11.82 -5.69
C VAL A 70 -8.86 -12.13 -7.08
N LEU A 71 -8.47 -11.34 -8.09
CA LEU A 71 -8.83 -11.60 -9.49
C LEU A 71 -8.23 -12.90 -10.03
N SER A 72 -7.12 -13.38 -9.45
CA SER A 72 -6.48 -14.66 -9.79
C SER A 72 -7.02 -15.85 -8.98
N GLY A 73 -8.02 -15.64 -8.12
CA GLY A 73 -8.62 -16.70 -7.29
C GLY A 73 -7.91 -16.97 -5.97
N TRP A 74 -7.00 -16.09 -5.55
CA TRP A 74 -6.22 -16.22 -4.30
C TRP A 74 -6.82 -15.34 -3.20
N ALA A 75 -6.48 -15.62 -1.93
CA ALA A 75 -6.82 -14.69 -0.86
C ALA A 75 -6.03 -13.38 -1.04
N ALA A 76 -6.64 -12.24 -0.70
CA ALA A 76 -5.99 -10.93 -0.87
C ALA A 76 -4.64 -10.84 -0.15
N ASP A 77 -4.54 -11.48 1.01
CA ASP A 77 -3.38 -11.46 1.88
C ASP A 77 -2.47 -12.69 1.72
N ASP A 78 -2.77 -13.59 0.77
CA ASP A 78 -1.93 -14.76 0.53
C ASP A 78 -0.50 -14.33 0.20
N VAL A 79 0.47 -14.87 0.92
CA VAL A 79 1.87 -14.73 0.55
C VAL A 79 2.19 -15.91 -0.36
N PRO A 80 2.39 -15.70 -1.67
CA PRO A 80 2.81 -16.78 -2.54
C PRO A 80 4.12 -17.35 -2.01
N ALA A 81 4.15 -18.67 -1.85
CA ALA A 81 5.39 -19.37 -1.58
C ALA A 81 6.34 -19.05 -2.74
N MET A 82 7.47 -18.41 -2.43
CA MET A 82 8.53 -18.19 -3.40
C MET A 82 9.04 -19.57 -3.80
N VAL A 83 8.76 -19.98 -5.03
CA VAL A 83 9.28 -21.23 -5.55
C VAL A 83 10.77 -21.04 -5.83
N ASP A 84 11.60 -21.99 -5.40
CA ASP A 84 13.01 -21.99 -5.73
C ASP A 84 13.20 -22.13 -7.25
N VAL A 85 13.78 -21.10 -7.85
CA VAL A 85 14.03 -21.03 -9.30
C VAL A 85 14.99 -22.13 -9.74
N ALA A 86 15.95 -22.51 -8.89
CA ALA A 86 16.88 -23.60 -9.20
C ALA A 86 16.15 -24.95 -9.28
N ALA A 87 15.20 -25.20 -8.37
CA ALA A 87 14.37 -26.41 -8.40
C ALA A 87 13.46 -26.47 -9.64
N LEU A 88 12.91 -25.34 -10.09
CA LEU A 88 12.10 -25.26 -11.31
C LEU A 88 12.91 -25.51 -12.58
N ASP A 89 14.12 -24.95 -12.68
CA ASP A 89 15.02 -25.15 -13.83
C ASP A 89 15.48 -26.61 -13.93
N HIS A 90 15.81 -27.24 -12.80
CA HIS A 90 16.19 -28.65 -12.76
C HIS A 90 15.05 -29.56 -13.25
N ALA A 91 13.83 -29.39 -12.73
CA ALA A 91 12.67 -30.18 -13.13
C ALA A 91 12.28 -29.99 -14.60
N SER A 92 12.60 -28.81 -15.18
CA SER A 92 12.35 -28.53 -16.60
C SER A 92 13.36 -29.24 -17.50
N ARG A 93 14.61 -29.40 -17.05
CA ARG A 93 15.68 -30.10 -17.79
C ARG A 93 15.53 -31.63 -17.76
N GLU A 94 15.01 -32.20 -16.67
CA GLU A 94 14.75 -33.65 -16.58
C GLU A 94 13.55 -34.12 -17.43
N ARG A 95 12.79 -33.19 -18.02
CA ARG A 95 11.60 -33.47 -18.84
C ARG A 95 11.85 -33.43 -20.36
N LEU A 96 13.09 -33.21 -20.79
CA LEU A 96 13.55 -33.26 -22.18
C LEU A 96 14.30 -34.57 -22.45
#